data_AF-A0A0R2EQA4-F1
#
_entry.id   AF-A0A0R2EQA4-F1
#
_cell.length_a   1.000
_cell.length_b   1.000
_cell.length_c   1.000
_cell.angle_alpha   90.00
_cell.angle_beta   90.00
_cell.angle_gamma   90.00
#
_symmetry.space_group_name_H-M   'P 1'
#
loop_
_entity.id
_entity.type
_entity.pdbx_description
1 polymer ?
#
loop_
_entity_poly.entity_id
_entity_poly.type
_entity_poly.pdbx_seq_one_letter_code
_entity_poly.pdbx_strand_id
1 'polypeptide(L)'
;MTKAEILAKFAAGFEVGDKPYQDNLVVDDINTTDDELRLWAYDANFFPTDFTKWKKQYKRQVVEQVLCSRRVQESNLAIFIDGVQIRKRDLNG
;
A
#
# COMPACT_ATOMS: atom_id res chain seq x y z
N MET A 1 4.18 9.07 -14.77
CA MET A 1 2.84 9.50 -14.35
C MET A 1 3.08 10.67 -13.42
N THR A 2 2.36 11.77 -13.53
CA THR A 2 2.58 12.91 -12.60
C THR A 2 2.03 12.57 -11.22
N LYS A 3 2.51 13.23 -10.17
CA LYS A 3 1.98 13.13 -8.81
C LYS A 3 0.46 13.29 -8.80
N ALA A 4 -0.07 14.28 -9.52
CA ALA A 4 -1.51 14.52 -9.60
C ALA A 4 -2.29 13.33 -10.18
N GLU A 5 -1.78 12.72 -11.26
CA GLU A 5 -2.36 11.52 -11.86
C GLU A 5 -2.30 10.31 -10.91
N ILE A 6 -1.20 10.17 -10.15
CA ILE A 6 -1.03 9.12 -9.14
C ILE A 6 -2.05 9.30 -8.02
N LEU A 7 -2.14 10.51 -7.45
CA LEU A 7 -3.10 10.82 -6.39
C LEU A 7 -4.54 10.56 -6.86
N ALA A 8 -4.89 10.94 -8.09
CA ALA A 8 -6.21 10.66 -8.66
C ALA A 8 -6.45 9.15 -8.85
N LYS A 9 -5.47 8.40 -9.39
CA LYS A 9 -5.59 6.96 -9.64
C LYS A 9 -5.73 6.13 -8.35
N PHE A 10 -5.08 6.58 -7.28
CA PHE A 10 -4.99 5.86 -6.00
C PHE A 10 -5.79 6.52 -4.87
N ALA A 11 -6.61 7.55 -5.13
CA ALA A 11 -7.34 8.31 -4.11
C ALA A 11 -8.15 7.45 -3.11
N ALA A 12 -8.71 6.32 -3.58
CA ALA A 12 -9.48 5.40 -2.74
C ALA A 12 -8.62 4.50 -1.83
N GLY A 13 -7.30 4.53 -1.94
CA GLY A 13 -6.40 3.65 -1.19
C GLY A 13 -6.62 2.16 -1.50
N PHE A 14 -6.37 1.33 -0.48
CA PHE A 14 -6.57 -0.11 -0.50
C PHE A 14 -7.19 -0.58 0.82
N GLU A 15 -8.25 -1.37 0.74
CA GLU A 15 -8.71 -2.21 1.85
C GLU A 15 -7.98 -3.55 1.73
N VAL A 16 -7.28 -3.96 2.79
CA VAL A 16 -6.42 -5.15 2.78
C VAL A 16 -6.71 -6.05 3.97
N GLY A 17 -6.44 -7.35 3.79
CA GLY A 17 -6.74 -8.37 4.80
C GLY A 17 -8.12 -9.02 4.65
N ASP A 18 -8.56 -9.73 5.69
CA ASP A 18 -9.73 -10.60 5.66
C ASP A 18 -10.90 -10.02 6.47
N LYS A 19 -12.13 -10.19 5.98
CA LYS A 19 -13.33 -9.79 6.74
C LYS A 19 -13.46 -10.59 8.04
N PRO A 20 -14.00 -10.00 9.13
CA PRO A 20 -14.62 -8.67 9.19
C PRO A 20 -13.65 -7.52 9.51
N TYR A 21 -12.36 -7.79 9.71
CA TYR A 21 -11.38 -6.80 10.14
C TYR A 21 -10.39 -6.54 9.01
N GLN A 22 -10.68 -5.53 8.19
CA GLN A 22 -9.81 -5.11 7.10
C GLN A 22 -9.03 -3.86 7.50
N ASP A 23 -7.73 -3.87 7.27
CA ASP A 23 -6.88 -2.70 7.44
C ASP A 23 -6.96 -1.82 6.19
N ASN A 24 -6.64 -0.54 6.34
CA ASN A 24 -6.70 0.45 5.29
C ASN A 24 -5.30 0.97 4.96
N LEU A 25 -4.97 1.04 3.67
CA LEU A 25 -3.77 1.72 3.17
C LEU A 25 -4.20 2.99 2.44
N VAL A 26 -3.89 4.14 3.03
CA VAL A 26 -4.29 5.46 2.53
C VAL A 26 -3.11 6.14 1.86
N VAL A 27 -3.33 6.88 0.78
CA VAL A 27 -2.26 7.59 0.06
C VAL A 27 -1.66 8.69 0.93
N ASP A 28 -0.33 8.70 1.03
CA ASP A 28 0.45 9.80 1.59
C ASP A 28 0.63 10.86 0.50
N ASP A 29 -0.29 11.83 0.48
CA ASP A 29 -0.32 12.88 -0.52
C ASP A 29 0.89 13.81 -0.45
N ILE A 30 1.43 14.02 0.75
CA ILE A 30 2.61 14.86 0.99
C ILE A 30 3.84 14.23 0.36
N ASN A 31 4.13 12.95 0.66
CA ASN A 31 5.39 12.33 0.28
C ASN A 31 5.33 11.54 -1.05
N THR A 32 4.16 11.33 -1.65
CA THR A 32 4.04 10.77 -3.01
C THR A 32 4.69 11.70 -4.04
N THR A 33 5.41 11.10 -5.00
CA THR A 33 6.14 11.78 -6.10
C THR A 33 5.66 11.25 -7.48
N ASP A 34 6.28 11.68 -8.57
CA ASP A 34 5.95 11.24 -9.94
C ASP A 34 6.37 9.77 -10.23
N ASP A 35 7.17 9.18 -9.35
CA ASP A 35 7.74 7.82 -9.47
C ASP A 35 7.45 6.91 -8.27
N GLU A 36 7.02 7.48 -7.14
CA GLU A 36 6.73 6.75 -5.91
C GLU A 36 5.27 6.92 -5.48
N LEU A 37 4.57 5.80 -5.24
CA LEU A 37 3.33 5.78 -4.47
C LEU A 37 3.66 5.46 -3.01
N ARG A 38 3.31 6.36 -2.10
CA ARG A 38 3.48 6.16 -0.66
C ARG A 38 2.14 5.99 0.03
N LEU A 39 2.08 5.04 0.96
CA LEU A 39 0.87 4.65 1.66
C LEU A 39 1.11 4.64 3.18
N TRP A 40 0.12 5.09 3.93
CA TRP A 40 0.02 4.97 5.38
C TRP A 40 -0.92 3.82 5.76
N ALA A 41 -0.51 3.01 6.73
CA ALA A 41 -1.32 1.90 7.22
C ALA A 41 -2.19 2.29 8.43
N TYR A 42 -3.47 1.95 8.35
CA TYR A 42 -4.48 2.18 9.39
C TYR A 42 -5.25 0.89 9.68
N ASP A 43 -5.77 0.75 10.88
CA ASP A 43 -6.65 -0.37 11.22
C ASP A 43 -8.07 -0.18 10.66
N ALA A 44 -8.95 -1.15 10.93
CA ALA A 44 -10.36 -1.11 10.54
C ALA A 44 -11.15 0.08 11.11
N ASN A 45 -10.64 0.75 12.16
CA ASN A 45 -11.26 1.92 12.79
C ASN A 45 -10.53 3.22 12.41
N PHE A 46 -9.65 3.20 11.40
CA PHE A 46 -8.83 4.34 10.98
C PHE A 46 -7.88 4.87 12.07
N PHE A 47 -7.44 4.02 13.02
CA PHE A 47 -6.31 4.37 13.87
C PHE A 47 -5.00 4.08 13.15
N PRO A 48 -4.02 5.01 13.18
CA PRO A 48 -2.70 4.77 12.60
C PRO A 48 -2.08 3.49 13.18
N THR A 49 -1.50 2.68 12.30
CA THR A 49 -0.77 1.47 12.67
C THR A 49 0.67 1.54 12.19
N ASP A 50 1.42 0.48 12.46
CA ASP A 50 2.80 0.35 12.01
C ASP A 50 2.92 -0.96 11.23
N PHE A 51 2.90 -0.85 9.91
CA PHE A 51 3.05 -1.96 8.97
C PHE A 51 4.30 -2.78 9.26
N THR A 52 5.38 -2.20 9.79
CA THR A 52 6.61 -2.93 10.07
C THR A 52 6.42 -3.96 11.19
N LYS A 53 5.51 -3.69 12.13
CA LYS A 53 5.19 -4.53 13.29
C LYS A 53 4.13 -5.59 13.03
N TRP A 54 3.48 -5.56 11.87
CA TRP A 54 2.49 -6.58 11.51
C TRP A 54 3.14 -7.97 11.39
N LYS A 55 2.33 -9.01 11.66
CA LYS A 55 2.78 -10.41 11.57
C LYS A 55 3.29 -10.71 10.15
N LYS A 56 4.42 -11.43 10.02
CA LYS A 56 5.06 -11.71 8.73
C LYS A 56 4.10 -12.27 7.68
N GLN A 57 3.30 -13.27 8.05
CA GLN A 57 2.32 -13.90 7.15
C GLN A 57 1.30 -12.89 6.63
N TYR A 58 0.80 -12.03 7.52
CA TYR A 58 -0.19 -11.01 7.17
C TYR A 58 0.42 -9.92 6.27
N LYS A 59 1.64 -9.45 6.58
CA LYS A 59 2.38 -8.53 5.70
C LYS A 59 2.53 -9.08 4.29
N ARG A 60 2.84 -10.37 4.15
CA ARG A 60 2.97 -11.03 2.85
C ARG A 60 1.65 -10.99 2.07
N GLN A 61 0.52 -11.32 2.71
CA GLN A 61 -0.80 -11.22 2.07
C GLN A 61 -1.10 -9.78 1.62
N VAL A 62 -0.84 -8.79 2.47
CA VAL A 62 -1.08 -7.38 2.13
C VAL A 62 -0.20 -6.91 0.97
N VAL A 63 1.09 -7.24 1.01
CA VAL A 63 2.03 -6.95 -0.10
C VAL A 63 1.55 -7.60 -1.39
N GLU A 64 1.06 -8.84 -1.33
CA GLU A 64 0.51 -9.53 -2.49
C GLU A 64 -0.73 -8.82 -3.03
N GLN A 65 -1.70 -8.49 -2.18
CA GLN A 65 -2.92 -7.78 -2.58
C GLN A 65 -2.61 -6.44 -3.25
N VAL A 66 -1.66 -5.66 -2.71
CA VAL A 66 -1.26 -4.36 -3.26
C VAL A 66 -0.53 -4.52 -4.59
N LEU A 67 0.52 -5.35 -4.65
CA LEU A 67 1.34 -5.53 -5.85
C LEU A 67 0.62 -6.26 -6.98
N CYS A 68 -0.36 -7.10 -6.66
CA CYS A 68 -1.22 -7.79 -7.63
C CYS A 68 -2.43 -6.96 -8.06
N SER A 69 -2.68 -5.80 -7.43
CA SER A 69 -3.74 -4.92 -7.87
C SER A 69 -3.46 -4.38 -9.28
N ARG A 70 -4.46 -4.43 -10.16
CA ARG A 70 -4.34 -3.96 -11.55
C ARG A 70 -3.81 -2.53 -11.65
N ARG A 71 -4.28 -1.64 -10.76
CA ARG A 71 -3.87 -0.22 -10.73
C ARG A 71 -2.37 -0.05 -10.50
N VAL A 72 -1.76 -0.86 -9.63
CA VAL A 72 -0.31 -0.88 -9.35
C VAL A 72 0.46 -1.54 -10.51
N GLN A 73 -0.04 -2.66 -11.04
CA GLN A 73 0.65 -3.36 -12.14
C GLN A 73 0.77 -2.51 -13.41
N GLU A 74 -0.21 -1.63 -13.67
CA GLU A 74 -0.21 -0.71 -14.81
C GLU A 74 0.61 0.58 -14.56
N SER A 75 1.02 0.89 -13.33
CA SER A 75 1.63 2.20 -13.01
C SER A 75 3.16 2.21 -13.07
N ASN A 76 3.82 1.06 -12.96
CA ASN A 76 5.29 0.93 -12.89
C ASN A 76 5.95 1.77 -11.76
N LEU A 77 5.19 2.15 -10.72
CA LEU A 77 5.67 2.96 -9.60
C LEU A 77 6.43 2.13 -8.57
N ALA A 78 7.36 2.76 -7.86
CA ALA A 78 7.86 2.22 -6.60
C ALA A 78 6.78 2.39 -5.51
N ILE A 79 6.48 1.32 -4.77
CA ILE A 79 5.42 1.32 -3.76
C ILE A 79 6.03 1.26 -2.37
N PHE A 80 5.58 2.14 -1.47
CA PHE A 80 6.00 2.17 -0.07
C PHE A 80 4.79 2.11 0.86
N ILE A 81 4.91 1.37 1.96
CA ILE A 81 3.95 1.34 3.07
C ILE A 81 4.69 1.71 4.35
N ASP A 82 4.25 2.76 5.05
CA ASP A 82 4.89 3.32 6.25
C ASP A 82 6.41 3.52 6.07
N GLY A 83 6.80 4.03 4.89
CA GLY A 83 8.20 4.28 4.53
C GLY A 83 9.01 3.04 4.11
N VAL A 84 8.44 1.84 4.16
CA VAL A 84 9.09 0.60 3.68
C VAL A 84 8.73 0.34 2.23
N GLN A 85 9.73 0.26 1.35
CA GLN A 85 9.51 -0.14 -0.03
C GLN A 85 9.13 -1.63 -0.11
N ILE A 86 8.03 -1.93 -0.79
CA ILE A 86 7.57 -3.31 -1.03
C ILE A 86 7.86 -3.72 -2.48
N ARG A 87 8.26 -4.98 -2.69
CA ARG A 87 8.70 -5.51 -3.99
C ARG A 87 8.19 -6.94 -4.19
N LYS A 88 8.06 -7.38 -5.45
CA LYS A 88 7.65 -8.76 -5.78
C LYS A 88 8.51 -9.84 -5.13
N ARG A 89 9.80 -9.59 -4.91
CA ARG A 89 10.71 -10.53 -4.23
C ARG A 89 10.29 -10.82 -2.78
N ASP A 90 9.57 -9.90 -2.14
CA ASP A 90 9.11 -10.04 -0.75
C ASP A 90 7.97 -11.09 -0.63
N LEU A 91 7.46 -11.57 -1.77
CA LEU A 91 6.50 -12.68 -1.85
C LEU A 91 7.15 -14.06 -1.89
N ASN A 92 8.48 -14.17 -2.04
CA ASN A 92 9.18 -15.45 -2.26
C ASN A 92 10.11 -15.88 -1.09
N GLY A 93 10.10 -15.16 0.04
CA GLY A 93 10.91 -15.46 1.25
C GLY A 93 10.11 -15.50 2.55
#